data_AF-A0A538FMD9-F1
#
_entry.id   AF-A0A538FMD9-F1
#
_cell.length_a   1.000
_cell.length_b   1.000
_cell.length_c   1.000
_cell.angle_alpha   90.00
_cell.angle_beta   90.00
_cell.angle_gamma   90.00
#
_symmetry.space_group_name_H-M   'P 1'
#
loop_
_entity.id
_entity.type
_entity.pdbx_description
1 polymer ?
#
loop_
_entity_poly.entity_id
_entity_poly.type
_entity_poly.pdbx_seq_one_letter_code
_entity_poly.pdbx_strand_id
1 'polypeptide(L)' 'MIVDYHMHLRDPEERIEHSLEAVEKFVEAAAERGVDEICFTEHVYYFVQTRRLWDQPYMLERCAHDRLPRRPRA' A
#
# COMPACT_ATOMS: atom_id res chain seq x y z
N MET A 1 -21.19 -12.49 -3.10
CA MET A 1 -20.33 -11.39 -2.70
C MET A 1 -18.97 -11.96 -2.35
N ILE A 2 -17.99 -11.79 -3.23
CA ILE A 2 -16.59 -12.19 -3.02
C ILE A 2 -15.82 -10.94 -2.64
N VAL A 3 -15.03 -11.03 -1.57
CA VAL A 3 -14.24 -9.91 -1.06
C VAL A 3 -12.79 -10.34 -0.92
N ASP A 4 -11.86 -9.46 -1.26
CA ASP A 4 -10.43 -9.65 -1.02
C ASP A 4 -9.85 -8.44 -0.29
N TYR A 5 -9.51 -8.66 0.98
CA TYR A 5 -9.03 -7.60 1.86
C TYR A 5 -7.54 -7.71 2.15
N HIS A 6 -6.81 -8.56 1.44
CA HIS A 6 -5.36 -8.69 1.61
C HIS A 6 -4.62 -8.48 0.30
N MET A 7 -4.48 -7.22 -0.08
CA MET A 7 -3.77 -6.83 -1.31
C MET A 7 -2.65 -5.83 -1.05
N HIS A 8 -1.59 -5.92 -1.85
CA HIS A 8 -0.46 -4.99 -1.84
C HIS A 8 -0.42 -4.26 -3.19
N LEU A 9 -0.32 -2.94 -3.14
CA LEU A 9 -0.31 -2.11 -4.35
C LEU A 9 1.12 -2.03 -4.89
N ARG A 10 1.47 -2.98 -5.76
CA ARG A 10 2.83 -3.21 -6.26
C ARG A 10 2.98 -2.86 -7.73
N ASP A 11 4.12 -2.26 -8.08
CA ASP A 11 4.61 -2.19 -9.47
C ASP A 11 5.21 -3.56 -9.91
N PRO A 12 5.52 -3.77 -11.20
CA PRO A 12 6.14 -5.01 -11.68
C PRO A 12 7.51 -5.34 -11.07
N GLU A 13 8.16 -4.39 -10.41
CA GLU A 13 9.41 -4.59 -9.68
C GLU A 13 9.21 -4.68 -8.16
N GLU A 14 7.99 -4.98 -7.71
CA GLU A 14 7.62 -5.20 -6.30
C GLU A 14 7.78 -3.96 -5.41
N ARG A 15 7.78 -2.75 -5.98
CA ARG A 15 7.78 -1.50 -5.20
C ARG A 15 6.35 -1.05 -4.93
N ILE A 16 6.19 -0.24 -3.89
CA ILE A 16 4.92 0.43 -3.60
C ILE A 16 4.61 1.43 -4.72
N GLU A 17 3.41 1.34 -5.30
CA GLU A 17 2.94 2.28 -6.32
C GLU A 17 1.60 2.92 -5.91
N HIS A 18 1.61 4.11 -5.30
CA HIS A 18 0.37 4.76 -4.84
C HIS A 18 -0.38 5.57 -5.93
N SER A 19 -0.19 5.25 -7.21
CA SER A 19 -0.85 5.96 -8.31
C SER A 19 -2.32 5.55 -8.42
N LEU A 20 -3.17 6.45 -8.92
CA LEU A 20 -4.56 6.10 -9.25
C LEU A 20 -4.61 5.03 -10.34
N GLU A 21 -3.73 5.14 -11.34
CA GLU A 21 -3.61 4.18 -12.45
C GLU A 21 -3.30 2.77 -11.94
N ALA A 22 -2.44 2.63 -10.92
CA ALA A 22 -2.20 1.34 -10.29
C ALA A 22 -3.48 0.77 -9.67
N VAL A 23 -4.23 1.58 -8.92
CA VAL A 23 -5.49 1.16 -8.30
C VAL A 23 -6.51 0.71 -9.35
N GLU A 24 -6.65 1.45 -10.44
CA GLU A 24 -7.58 1.14 -11.54
C GLU A 24 -7.31 -0.26 -12.13
N LYS A 25 -6.04 -0.62 -12.36
CA LYS A 25 -5.65 -1.95 -12.84
C LYS A 25 -6.12 -3.08 -11.91
N PHE A 26 -6.03 -2.88 -10.60
CA PHE A 26 -6.51 -3.86 -9.62
C PHE A 26 -8.03 -3.96 -9.58
N VAL A 27 -8.74 -2.84 -9.71
CA VAL A 27 -10.20 -2.80 -9.78
C VAL A 27 -10.72 -3.51 -11.04
N GLU A 28 -10.10 -3.26 -12.19
CA GLU A 28 -10.43 -3.96 -13.44
C GLU A 28 -10.24 -5.47 -13.32
N ALA A 29 -9.08 -5.91 -12.80
CA ALA A 29 -8.80 -7.32 -12.59
C ALA A 29 -9.75 -7.99 -11.58
N ALA A 30 -10.16 -7.27 -10.53
CA ALA A 30 -11.14 -7.74 -9.56
C ALA A 30 -12.51 -7.94 -10.22
N ALA A 31 -12.96 -6.98 -11.04
CA ALA A 31 -14.22 -7.04 -11.77
C ALA A 31 -14.25 -8.22 -12.76
N GLU A 32 -13.19 -8.42 -13.54
CA GLU A 32 -13.06 -9.57 -14.46
C GLU A 32 -13.17 -10.93 -13.75
N ARG A 33 -12.78 -10.98 -12.48
CA ARG A 33 -12.78 -12.18 -11.64
C ARG A 33 -14.03 -12.33 -10.78
N GLY A 34 -14.97 -11.38 -10.85
CA GLY A 34 -16.18 -11.38 -10.04
C GLY A 34 -15.94 -11.14 -8.55
N VAL A 35 -14.88 -10.39 -8.20
CA VAL A 35 -14.64 -9.91 -6.83
C VAL A 35 -15.36 -8.57 -6.67
N ASP A 36 -16.29 -8.51 -5.74
CA ASP A 36 -17.18 -7.35 -5.54
C ASP A 36 -16.51 -6.22 -4.76
N GLU A 37 -15.57 -6.56 -3.87
CA GLU A 37 -14.88 -5.58 -3.03
C GLU A 37 -13.42 -5.95 -2.80
N ILE A 38 -12.54 -4.96 -2.91
CA ILE A 38 -11.12 -5.10 -2.66
C ILE A 38 -10.59 -4.06 -1.67
N CYS A 39 -9.60 -4.44 -0.87
CA CYS A 39 -8.90 -3.53 0.05
C CYS A 39 -7.38 -3.78 0.04
N PHE A 40 -6.61 -2.69 0.11
CA PHE A 40 -5.16 -2.73 0.17
C PHE A 40 -4.67 -2.69 1.62
N THR A 41 -4.04 -3.77 2.08
CA THR A 41 -3.45 -3.92 3.42
C THR A 41 -1.93 -3.99 3.32
N GLU A 42 -1.33 -2.84 3.05
CA GLU A 42 0.11 -2.74 2.91
C GLU A 42 0.85 -3.05 4.23
N HIS A 43 2.07 -3.55 4.12
CA HIS A 43 2.94 -3.70 5.28
C HIS A 43 3.26 -2.34 5.91
N VAL A 44 2.88 -2.21 7.17
CA VAL A 44 2.99 -0.97 7.92
C VAL A 44 4.44 -0.48 8.08
N TYR A 45 5.44 -1.35 7.98
CA TYR A 45 6.85 -0.98 8.11
C TYR A 45 7.36 -0.11 6.95
N TYR A 46 6.63 -0.03 5.82
CA TYR A 46 7.01 0.87 4.74
C TYR A 46 6.86 2.36 5.10
N PHE A 47 6.07 2.70 6.13
CA PHE A 47 5.72 4.08 6.46
C PHE A 47 6.60 4.69 7.54
N VAL A 48 7.19 5.85 7.27
CA VAL A 48 8.12 6.54 8.20
C VAL A 48 7.48 6.85 9.55
N GLN A 49 6.15 7.02 9.60
CA GLN A 49 5.36 7.25 10.81
C GLN A 49 5.49 6.11 11.83
N THR A 50 5.77 4.89 11.36
CA THR A 50 5.84 3.69 12.19
C THR A 50 7.28 3.30 12.51
N ARG A 51 8.29 4.04 12.01
CA ARG A 51 9.72 3.78 12.17
C ARG A 51 10.15 3.42 13.61
N ARG A 52 9.51 4.03 14.61
CA ARG A 52 9.78 3.80 16.04
C ARG A 52 9.37 2.41 16.55
N LEU A 53 8.61 1.64 15.78
CA LEU A 53 8.12 0.31 16.14
C LEU A 53 9.06 -0.81 15.68
N TRP A 54 10.12 -0.48 14.93
CA TRP A 54 10.95 -1.46 14.22
C TRP A 54 12.43 -1.36 14.61
N ASP A 55 13.06 -2.53 14.76
CA ASP A 55 14.51 -2.67 14.99
C ASP A 55 15.20 -3.58 13.95
N GLN A 56 14.42 -4.30 13.13
CA GLN A 56 14.96 -5.26 12.16
C GLN A 56 15.48 -4.55 10.90
N PRO A 57 16.75 -4.76 10.47
CA PRO A 57 17.34 -4.05 9.33
C PRO A 57 16.46 -4.07 8.07
N TYR A 58 15.87 -5.22 7.75
CA TYR A 58 14.95 -5.39 6.63
C TYR A 58 13.79 -4.38 6.63
N MET A 59 13.17 -4.17 7.80
CA MET A 59 12.07 -3.22 7.98
C MET A 59 12.57 -1.79 7.95
N LEU A 60 13.72 -1.53 8.57
CA LEU A 60 14.33 -0.20 8.64
C LEU A 60 14.71 0.34 7.26
N GLU A 61 15.30 -0.50 6.41
CA GLU A 61 15.70 -0.16 5.04
C GLU A 61 14.50 0.21 4.15
N ARG A 62 13.32 -0.34 4.45
CA ARG A 62 12.08 -0.15 3.66
C ARG A 62 11.16 0.93 4.23
N CYS A 63 11.47 1.46 5.42
CA CYS A 63 10.67 2.45 6.12
C CYS A 63 10.92 3.86 5.56
N ALA A 64 10.47 4.10 4.32
CA ALA A 64 10.82 5.28 3.54
C ALA A 64 9.62 6.08 2.99
N HIS A 65 8.40 5.53 3.03
CA HIS A 65 7.21 6.20 2.48
C HIS A 65 6.56 7.13 3.49
N ASP A 66 6.28 8.37 3.09
CA ASP A 66 5.52 9.34 3.86
C ASP A 66 4.07 9.39 3.35
N ARG A 67 3.08 9.11 4.22
CA ARG A 67 1.65 9.16 3.90
C ARG A 67 0.90 10.31 4.55
N LEU A 68 1.55 11.19 5.31
CA LEU A 68 0.89 12.37 5.85
C LEU A 68 1.02 13.53 4.86
N PRO A 69 -0.08 14.16 4.41
CA PRO A 69 0.06 15.51 3.86
C PRO A 69 0.71 16.36 4.96
N ARG A 70 1.84 17.00 4.66
CA ARG A 70 2.46 17.97 5.57
C ARG A 70 1.38 19.02 5.88
N ARG A 71 0.77 18.95 7.07
CA ARG A 71 -0.07 20.05 7.55
C ARG A 71 0.81 21.32 7.51
N PRO A 72 0.35 22.44 6.92
CA PRO A 72 1.07 23.68 7.07
C PRO A 72 1.23 23.95 8.57
N ARG A 73 2.45 24.32 9.00
CA ARG A 73 2.61 24.86 10.35
C ARG A 73 1.77 26.13 10.41
N ALA A 74 0.84 26.18 11.37
CA ALA A 74 0.14 27.40 11.74
C ALA A 74 1.11 28.43 12.31
#